data_AF-A0A7V1F9G4-F1
#
_entry.id   AF-A0A7V1F9G4-F1
#
_cell.length_a   1.000
_cell.length_b   1.000
_cell.length_c   1.000
_cell.angle_alpha   90.00
_cell.angle_beta   90.00
_cell.angle_gamma   90.00
#
_symmetry.space_group_name_H-M   'P 1'
#
loop_
_entity.id
_entity.type
_entity.pdbx_description
1 polymer ?
#
loop_
_entity_poly.entity_id
_entity_poly.type
_entity_poly.pdbx_seq_one_letter_code
_entity_poly.pdbx_strand_id
1 'polypeptide(L)'
;AYGGRYGLERYLFILHRIAGLSILLYFILHIFITGQKINGKQAWDAVMGSVGGTWFYIGEYLLFVAVAFHAMNGIRLILSEFGWILGKPKRPIYPYQSANMRIRVFTWIMMILAVIIMAVGGFDFFLMH
;
A
#
# COMPACT_ATOMS: atom_id res chain seq x y z
N ALA A 1 12.48 -26.17 -14.74
CA ALA A 1 12.12 -25.16 -13.73
C ALA A 1 10.61 -24.92 -13.80
N TYR A 2 9.86 -25.23 -12.73
CA TYR A 2 8.41 -24.99 -12.65
C TYR A 2 8.14 -23.48 -12.50
N GLY A 3 8.18 -22.75 -13.62
CA GLY A 3 7.73 -21.37 -13.71
C GLY A 3 6.20 -21.31 -13.73
N GLY A 4 5.55 -21.70 -12.63
CA GLY A 4 4.10 -21.63 -12.50
C GLY A 4 3.63 -20.19 -12.69
N ARG A 5 2.63 -19.97 -13.55
CA ARG A 5 2.02 -18.65 -13.79
C ARG A 5 1.78 -17.97 -12.44
N TYR A 6 2.48 -16.86 -12.18
CA TYR A 6 2.31 -16.13 -10.95
C TYR A 6 0.91 -15.51 -10.94
N GLY A 7 0.07 -15.99 -10.02
CA GLY A 7 -1.25 -15.41 -9.78
C GLY A 7 -1.13 -13.97 -9.25
N LEU A 8 -2.22 -13.23 -9.35
CA LEU A 8 -2.37 -11.87 -8.84
C LEU A 8 -1.90 -11.75 -7.38
N GLU A 9 -2.13 -12.79 -6.57
CA GLU A 9 -1.76 -12.86 -5.16
C GLU A 9 -0.25 -12.73 -4.93
N ARG A 10 0.58 -13.25 -5.85
CA ARG A 10 2.05 -13.15 -5.73
C ARG A 10 2.53 -11.73 -6.00
N TYR A 11 1.94 -11.04 -6.98
CA TYR A 11 2.24 -9.63 -7.23
C TYR A 11 1.81 -8.77 -6.04
N LEU A 12 0.61 -8.99 -5.49
CA LEU A 12 0.14 -8.29 -4.30
C LEU A 12 1.07 -8.50 -3.09
N PHE A 13 1.58 -9.72 -2.90
CA PHE A 13 2.54 -10.01 -1.85
C PHE A 13 3.85 -9.20 -1.99
N ILE A 14 4.43 -9.20 -3.20
CA ILE A 14 5.69 -8.48 -3.47
C ILE A 14 5.47 -6.97 -3.28
N LEU A 15 4.42 -6.42 -3.88
CA LEU A 15 4.10 -5.00 -3.78
C LEU A 15 3.83 -4.58 -2.34
N HIS A 16 3.20 -5.42 -1.53
CA HIS A 16 2.88 -5.08 -0.13
C HIS A 16 4.14 -4.93 0.71
N ARG A 17 5.12 -5.80 0.47
CA ARG A 17 6.44 -5.72 1.11
C ARG A 17 7.22 -4.49 0.66
N ILE A 18 7.25 -4.22 -0.64
CA ILE A 18 7.92 -3.03 -1.18
C ILE A 18 7.29 -1.78 -0.58
N ALA A 19 5.96 -1.65 -0.62
CA ALA A 19 5.25 -0.53 -0.04
C ALA A 19 5.53 -0.37 1.46
N GLY A 20 5.53 -1.48 2.22
CA GLY A 20 5.87 -1.45 3.65
C GLY A 20 7.30 -0.98 3.93
N LEU A 21 8.28 -1.42 3.13
CA LEU A 21 9.66 -0.96 3.24
C LEU A 21 9.81 0.52 2.85
N SER A 22 9.09 0.98 1.82
CA SER A 22 9.05 2.39 1.41
C SER A 22 8.47 3.27 2.53
N ILE A 23 7.38 2.85 3.16
CA ILE A 23 6.76 3.57 4.28
C ILE A 23 7.71 3.60 5.48
N LEU A 24 8.38 2.49 5.81
CA LEU A 24 9.36 2.45 6.89
C LEU A 24 10.52 3.41 6.65
N LEU A 25 11.08 3.42 5.43
CA LEU A 25 12.14 4.34 5.05
C LEU A 25 11.69 5.80 5.19
N TYR A 26 10.50 6.12 4.67
CA TYR A 26 9.93 7.46 4.81
C TYR A 26 9.73 7.83 6.28
N PHE A 27 9.22 6.93 7.11
CA PHE A 27 9.00 7.19 8.53
C PHE A 27 10.29 7.58 9.25
N ILE A 28 11.40 6.87 8.97
CA ILE A 28 12.72 7.21 9.52
C ILE A 28 13.15 8.62 9.06
N LEU A 29 13.08 8.91 7.75
CA LEU A 29 13.41 10.23 7.21
C LEU A 29 12.52 11.34 7.79
N HIS A 30 11.23 11.05 7.95
CA HIS A 30 10.22 11.98 8.46
C HIS A 30 10.50 12.38 9.92
N ILE A 31 10.97 11.45 10.75
CA ILE A 31 11.41 11.75 12.12
C ILE A 31 12.59 12.74 12.09
N PHE A 32 13.61 12.51 11.25
CA PHE A 32 14.76 13.42 11.17
C PHE A 32 14.40 14.81 10.65
N ILE A 33 13.55 14.90 9.62
CA ILE A 33 13.10 16.17 9.05
C ILE A 33 12.24 16.93 10.07
N THR A 34 11.22 16.28 10.64
CA THR A 34 10.34 16.90 11.64
C THR A 34 11.10 17.27 12.90
N GLY A 35 12.13 16.49 13.25
CA GLY A 35 13.04 16.77 14.35
C GLY A 35 13.74 18.14 14.22
N GLN A 36 13.98 18.66 13.01
CA GLN A 36 14.59 19.98 12.83
C GLN A 36 13.78 21.13 13.44
N LYS A 37 12.49 20.93 13.74
CA LYS A 37 11.67 21.92 14.44
C LYS A 37 12.27 22.34 15.79
N ILE A 38 12.96 21.44 16.48
CA ILE A 38 13.59 21.74 17.78
C ILE A 38 14.83 22.63 17.64
N ASN A 39 15.42 22.71 16.44
CA ASN A 39 16.63 23.48 16.14
C ASN A 39 16.31 24.93 15.72
N GLY A 40 15.05 25.35 15.82
CA GLY A 40 14.61 26.72 15.53
C GLY A 40 14.22 26.95 14.07
N LYS A 41 13.69 28.15 13.80
CA LYS A 41 13.07 28.49 12.51
C LYS A 41 14.05 28.39 11.34
N GLN A 42 15.30 28.82 11.51
CA GLN A 42 16.30 28.79 10.44
C GLN A 42 16.61 27.36 9.96
N ALA A 43 16.78 26.42 10.89
CA ALA A 43 17.01 25.01 10.55
C ALA A 43 15.79 24.38 9.87
N TRP A 44 14.58 24.73 10.35
CA TRP A 44 13.33 24.31 9.74
C TRP A 44 13.17 24.82 8.31
N ASP A 45 13.37 26.11 8.08
CA ASP A 45 13.26 26.71 6.74
C ASP A 45 14.31 26.11 5.79
N ALA A 46 15.54 25.87 6.27
CA ALA A 46 16.60 25.25 5.48
C ALA A 46 16.25 23.81 5.05
N VAL A 47 15.72 22.98 5.96
CA VAL A 47 15.32 21.61 5.60
C VAL A 47 14.06 21.59 4.74
N MET A 48 13.12 22.52 4.94
CA MET A 48 11.95 22.65 4.06
C MET A 48 12.34 23.06 2.64
N GLY A 49 13.40 23.87 2.49
CA GLY A 49 13.99 24.20 1.20
C GLY A 49 14.50 22.97 0.43
N SER A 50 14.92 21.89 1.10
CA SER A 50 15.38 20.66 0.43
C SER A 50 14.27 19.70 0.03
N VAL A 51 13.07 19.85 0.61
CA VAL A 51 11.89 19.02 0.32
C VAL A 51 10.78 19.77 -0.42
N GLY A 52 10.98 21.04 -0.78
CA GLY A 52 9.98 21.87 -1.46
C GLY A 52 9.96 21.79 -3.00
N GLY A 53 10.62 20.81 -3.61
CA GLY A 53 10.77 20.74 -5.08
C GLY A 53 9.76 19.80 -5.76
N THR A 54 9.55 20.00 -7.07
CA THR A 54 8.63 19.18 -7.90
C THR A 54 8.90 17.68 -7.81
N TRP A 55 10.17 17.28 -7.76
CA TRP A 55 10.54 15.87 -7.60
C TRP A 55 10.16 15.29 -6.24
N PHE A 56 10.26 16.10 -5.18
CA PHE A 56 9.85 15.67 -3.85
C PHE A 56 8.33 15.52 -3.79
N TYR A 57 7.60 16.45 -4.39
CA TYR A 57 6.15 16.41 -4.50
C TYR A 57 5.64 15.16 -5.26
N ILE A 58 6.30 14.75 -6.36
CA ILE A 58 6.02 13.46 -7.01
C ILE A 58 6.31 12.29 -6.05
N GLY A 59 7.40 12.38 -5.28
CA GLY A 59 7.74 11.39 -4.25
C GLY A 59 6.69 11.27 -3.16
N GLU A 60 6.13 12.38 -2.70
CA GLU A 60 5.03 12.42 -1.72
C GLU A 60 3.77 11.72 -2.26
N TYR A 61 3.44 11.94 -3.53
CA TYR A 61 2.34 11.22 -4.16
C TYR A 61 2.62 9.70 -4.29
N LEU A 62 3.83 9.31 -4.68
CA LEU A 62 4.21 7.89 -4.73
C LEU A 62 4.17 7.23 -3.35
N LEU A 63 4.56 7.97 -2.30
CA LEU A 63 4.41 7.53 -0.93
C LEU A 63 2.94 7.37 -0.54
N PHE A 64 2.08 8.31 -0.91
CA PHE A 64 0.63 8.22 -0.69
C PHE A 64 0.05 6.96 -1.36
N VAL A 65 0.43 6.69 -2.61
CA VAL A 65 0.08 5.45 -3.33
C VAL A 65 0.53 4.21 -2.56
N ALA A 66 1.77 4.20 -2.06
CA ALA A 66 2.30 3.10 -1.27
C ALA A 66 1.49 2.88 0.02
N VAL A 67 1.15 3.95 0.74
CA VAL A 67 0.33 3.89 1.97
C VAL A 67 -1.06 3.36 1.68
N ALA A 68 -1.77 3.92 0.69
CA ALA A 68 -3.12 3.50 0.33
C ALA A 68 -3.17 2.01 -0.06
N PHE A 69 -2.24 1.58 -0.92
CA PHE A 69 -2.12 0.18 -1.31
C PHE A 69 -1.76 -0.72 -0.12
N HIS A 70 -0.77 -0.35 0.69
CA HIS A 70 -0.31 -1.14 1.82
C HIS A 70 -1.43 -1.33 2.86
N ALA A 71 -2.15 -0.25 3.19
CA ALA A 71 -3.28 -0.28 4.13
C ALA A 71 -4.41 -1.19 3.61
N MET A 72 -4.85 -0.98 2.36
CA MET A 72 -5.95 -1.77 1.78
C MET A 72 -5.61 -3.25 1.63
N ASN A 73 -4.41 -3.57 1.15
CA ASN A 73 -3.96 -4.96 1.10
C ASN A 73 -3.73 -5.55 2.51
N GLY A 74 -3.27 -4.74 3.47
CA GLY A 74 -3.13 -5.15 4.88
C GLY A 74 -4.46 -5.53 5.51
N ILE A 75 -5.50 -4.71 5.32
CA ILE A 75 -6.87 -5.02 5.78
C ILE A 75 -7.34 -6.34 5.15
N ARG A 76 -7.16 -6.54 3.84
CA ARG A 76 -7.50 -7.81 3.18
C ARG A 76 -6.82 -9.01 3.84
N LEU A 77 -5.53 -8.89 4.18
CA LEU A 77 -4.78 -9.95 4.85
C LEU A 77 -5.31 -10.20 6.28
N ILE A 78 -5.57 -9.15 7.05
CA ILE A 78 -6.17 -9.22 8.38
C ILE A 78 -7.49 -9.99 8.33
N LEU A 79 -8.42 -9.57 7.45
CA LEU A 79 -9.72 -10.24 7.28
C LEU A 79 -9.57 -11.72 6.86
N SER A 80 -8.52 -12.04 6.11
CA SER A 80 -8.22 -13.42 5.69
C SER A 80 -7.73 -14.27 6.86
N GLU A 81 -6.84 -13.72 7.70
CA GLU A 81 -6.23 -14.41 8.83
C GLU A 81 -7.26 -14.71 9.94
N PHE A 82 -8.19 -13.78 10.17
CA PHE A 82 -9.34 -14.02 11.05
C PHE A 82 -10.41 -14.94 10.44
N GLY A 83 -10.22 -15.39 9.20
CA GLY A 83 -11.10 -16.30 8.49
C GLY A 83 -12.46 -15.73 8.09
N TRP A 84 -12.68 -14.42 8.24
CA TRP A 84 -13.95 -13.77 7.92
C TRP A 84 -14.29 -13.81 6.42
N ILE A 85 -13.26 -13.83 5.57
CA ILE A 85 -13.42 -13.89 4.11
C ILE A 85 -13.02 -15.24 3.49
N LEU A 86 -12.69 -16.24 4.32
CA LEU A 86 -12.45 -17.61 3.86
C LEU A 86 -13.78 -18.30 3.48
N GLY A 87 -13.71 -19.17 2.46
CA GLY A 87 -14.78 -20.10 2.16
C GLY A 87 -14.79 -21.28 3.15
N LYS A 88 -15.92 -21.98 3.28
CA LYS A 88 -15.99 -23.20 4.10
C LYS A 88 -14.98 -24.23 3.58
N PRO A 89 -14.11 -24.82 4.43
CA PRO A 89 -13.20 -25.87 4.02
C PRO A 89 -13.99 -27.04 3.41
N LYS A 90 -13.56 -27.48 2.22
CA LYS A 90 -14.12 -28.67 1.55
C LYS A 90 -13.07 -29.76 1.51
N ARG A 91 -13.50 -31.01 1.60
CA ARG A 91 -12.58 -32.16 1.50
C ARG A 91 -11.91 -32.16 0.11
N PRO A 92 -10.61 -32.46 0.01
CA PRO A 92 -9.90 -32.48 -1.27
C PRO A 92 -10.19 -33.78 -2.03
N ILE A 93 -11.47 -34.04 -2.32
CA ILE A 93 -11.94 -35.20 -3.09
C ILE A 93 -12.19 -34.72 -4.52
N TYR A 94 -11.75 -35.50 -5.51
CA TYR A 94 -11.99 -35.18 -6.91
C TYR A 94 -13.51 -35.17 -7.20
N PRO A 95 -14.05 -34.16 -7.91
CA PRO A 95 -13.35 -33.00 -8.47
C PRO A 95 -13.00 -31.94 -7.41
N TYR A 96 -11.73 -31.52 -7.39
CA TYR A 96 -11.26 -30.52 -6.42
C TYR A 96 -12.02 -29.20 -6.54
N GLN A 97 -12.53 -28.69 -5.42
CA GLN A 97 -13.21 -27.40 -5.36
C GLN A 97 -12.37 -26.43 -4.54
N SER A 98 -12.12 -25.23 -5.10
CA SER A 98 -11.37 -24.20 -4.39
C SER A 98 -12.25 -23.47 -3.36
N ALA A 99 -11.81 -23.44 -2.11
CA ALA A 99 -12.42 -22.59 -1.08
C ALA A 99 -12.03 -21.10 -1.22
N ASN A 100 -11.13 -20.77 -2.15
CA ASN A 100 -10.50 -19.44 -2.25
C ASN A 100 -11.29 -18.46 -3.13
N MET A 101 -12.44 -18.89 -3.68
CA MET A 101 -13.27 -18.02 -4.55
C MET A 101 -13.75 -16.77 -3.82
N ARG A 102 -14.14 -16.91 -2.55
CA ARG A 102 -14.58 -15.78 -1.71
C ARG A 102 -13.45 -14.77 -1.50
N ILE A 103 -12.24 -15.24 -1.15
CA ILE A 103 -11.06 -14.39 -1.00
C ILE A 103 -10.76 -13.64 -2.29
N ARG A 104 -10.92 -14.28 -3.46
CA ARG A 104 -10.65 -13.63 -4.75
C ARG A 104 -11.58 -12.45 -5.00
N VAL A 105 -12.88 -12.59 -4.72
CA VAL A 105 -13.84 -11.48 -4.83
C VAL A 105 -13.46 -10.34 -3.89
N PHE A 106 -13.17 -10.63 -2.62
CA PHE A 106 -12.72 -9.62 -1.67
C PHE A 106 -11.40 -8.96 -2.09
N THR A 107 -10.49 -9.72 -2.70
CA THR A 107 -9.24 -9.16 -3.22
C THR A 107 -9.51 -8.11 -4.28
N TRP A 108 -10.37 -8.39 -5.26
CA TRP A 108 -10.76 -7.40 -6.28
C TRP A 108 -11.44 -6.18 -5.68
N ILE A 109 -12.38 -6.36 -4.74
CA ILE A 109 -13.06 -5.25 -4.06
C ILE A 109 -12.03 -4.33 -3.38
N MET A 110 -11.11 -4.90 -2.60
CA MET A 110 -10.10 -4.12 -1.86
C MET A 110 -9.13 -3.41 -2.81
N MET A 111 -8.75 -4.03 -3.94
CA MET A 111 -7.86 -3.40 -4.91
C MET A 111 -8.56 -2.30 -5.71
N ILE A 112 -9.83 -2.47 -6.08
CA ILE A 112 -10.63 -1.42 -6.72
C ILE A 112 -10.78 -0.22 -5.78
N LEU A 113 -11.11 -0.48 -4.51
CA LEU A 113 -11.22 0.60 -3.52
C LEU A 113 -9.88 1.31 -3.31
N ALA A 114 -8.76 0.58 -3.28
CA ALA A 114 -7.43 1.20 -3.25
C ALA A 114 -7.20 2.09 -4.49
N VAL A 115 -7.56 1.63 -5.69
CA VAL A 115 -7.42 2.42 -6.93
C VAL A 115 -8.30 3.67 -6.90
N ILE A 116 -9.52 3.59 -6.38
CA ILE A 116 -10.40 4.75 -6.21
C ILE A 116 -9.77 5.76 -5.25
N ILE A 117 -9.26 5.32 -4.10
CA ILE A 117 -8.56 6.19 -3.13
C ILE A 117 -7.36 6.86 -3.79
N MET A 118 -6.56 6.11 -4.54
CA MET A 118 -5.39 6.64 -5.24
C MET A 118 -5.79 7.66 -6.32
N ALA A 119 -6.85 7.40 -7.09
CA ALA A 119 -7.31 8.30 -8.14
C ALA A 119 -7.93 9.59 -7.59
N VAL A 120 -8.78 9.49 -6.57
CA VAL A 120 -9.38 10.66 -5.89
C VAL A 120 -8.30 11.48 -5.20
N GLY A 121 -7.40 10.80 -4.47
CA GLY A 121 -6.27 11.48 -3.83
C GLY A 121 -5.34 12.13 -4.84
N GLY A 122 -5.04 11.49 -5.98
CA GLY A 122 -4.22 12.09 -7.03
C GLY A 122 -4.90 13.28 -7.73
N PHE A 123 -6.22 13.23 -7.92
CA PHE A 123 -6.97 14.36 -8.44
C PHE A 123 -6.88 15.57 -7.50
N ASP A 124 -7.10 15.34 -6.20
CA ASP A 124 -6.95 16.38 -5.18
C ASP A 124 -5.52 16.93 -5.14
N PHE A 125 -4.54 16.03 -5.09
CA PHE A 125 -3.12 16.35 -5.03
C PHE A 125 -2.72 17.27 -6.19
N PHE A 126 -2.93 16.87 -7.45
CA PHE A 126 -2.38 17.57 -8.62
C PHE A 126 -3.27 18.64 -9.25
N LEU A 127 -4.60 18.62 -9.01
CA LEU A 127 -5.54 19.47 -9.74
C LEU A 127 -6.32 20.44 -8.84
N MET A 128 -6.39 20.19 -7.53
CA MET A 128 -7.11 21.04 -6.58
C MET A 128 -6.20 21.78 -5.59
N HIS A 129 -4.90 21.48 -5.57
CA HIS A 129 -3.85 22.21 -4.85
C HIS A 129 -2.93 22.95 -5.81
#